data_AF-A0AAU7ASL0-F1
#
_entry.id   AF-A0AAU7ASL0-F1
#
_cell.length_a   1.000
_cell.length_b   1.000
_cell.length_c   1.000
_cell.angle_alpha   90.00
_cell.angle_beta   90.00
_cell.angle_gamma   90.00
#
_symmetry.space_group_name_H-M   'P 1'
#
loop_
_entity.id
_entity.type
_entity.pdbx_description
1 polymer ?
#
loop_
_entity_poly.entity_id
_entity_poly.type
_entity_poly.pdbx_seq_one_letter_code
_entity_poly.pdbx_strand_id
1 'polypeptide(L)'
;MSTVPHPVAGALPPWPDDPPPSAAAALRAGLDDEVADLETRVAELTAGAAPELREAFRALVELHERRDHAADAHMRDRLQVLARVHTALAHLRQMPSAEAMIAAAPRSVCEACGFDRAVLYRVRGKELLAEAFHVEGDPDSAARLLAFSREHPAGLVTQALETEMIRRRRPMAIQQVVGNPRVFAELAAAYDTRSYVAAPIMPEGRVIGFIHADHRLKPRQVDEFDRDALWAFAEGFGYAVERARLTDRLRAQGQELRRLLQRTEAVVAEYLDAEVELVSGSSEGASRTTAALVPEVDDTIAGGLSKRELEVLALVGGGASNAQIAARLVITEETAKSHVKRILRKLGASNRVEAATIWLRAQPPR
;
A
#
# COMPACT_ATOMS: atom_id res chain seq x y z
N MET A 1 18.30 -37.37 -8.81
CA MET A 1 17.19 -37.72 -7.90
C MET A 1 17.72 -37.74 -6.48
N SER A 2 17.38 -36.74 -5.67
CA SER A 2 17.44 -36.84 -4.21
C SER A 2 16.41 -35.86 -3.66
N THR A 3 15.26 -36.39 -3.27
CA THR A 3 14.12 -35.68 -2.70
C THR A 3 14.31 -35.57 -1.19
N VAL A 4 14.43 -34.35 -0.68
CA VAL A 4 14.40 -34.06 0.77
C VAL A 4 12.94 -34.17 1.24
N PRO A 5 12.63 -34.92 2.31
CA PRO A 5 11.26 -35.05 2.80
C PRO A 5 10.85 -33.81 3.59
N HIS A 6 9.63 -33.31 3.35
CA HIS A 6 8.98 -32.31 4.19
C HIS A 6 8.65 -32.90 5.57
N PRO A 7 8.84 -32.16 6.68
CA PRO A 7 8.46 -32.63 8.00
C PRO A 7 6.93 -32.64 8.12
N VAL A 8 6.39 -33.77 8.55
CA VAL A 8 4.98 -33.95 8.89
C VAL A 8 4.65 -33.04 10.07
N ALA A 9 3.59 -32.25 9.94
CA ALA A 9 3.06 -31.40 11.00
C ALA A 9 2.61 -32.26 12.19
N GLY A 10 3.48 -32.38 13.20
CA GLY A 10 3.10 -32.90 14.51
C GLY A 10 2.18 -31.90 15.19
N ALA A 11 1.01 -32.35 15.65
CA ALA A 11 0.12 -31.54 16.46
C ALA A 11 0.88 -31.01 17.69
N LEU A 12 0.88 -29.68 17.87
CA LEU A 12 1.42 -29.06 19.07
C LEU A 12 0.67 -29.62 20.30
N PRO A 13 1.37 -29.90 21.41
CA PRO A 13 0.72 -30.37 22.63
C PRO A 13 -0.33 -29.35 23.11
N PRO A 14 -1.43 -29.80 23.74
CA PRO A 14 -2.42 -28.89 24.30
C PRO A 14 -1.77 -27.98 25.35
N TRP A 15 -2.15 -26.71 25.34
CA TRP A 15 -1.69 -25.74 26.33
C TRP A 15 -2.15 -26.20 27.73
N PRO A 16 -1.30 -26.16 28.77
CA PRO A 16 -1.73 -26.52 30.11
C PRO A 16 -2.83 -25.57 30.60
N ASP A 17 -3.83 -26.13 31.30
CA ASP A 17 -4.98 -25.37 31.84
C ASP A 17 -4.54 -24.29 32.85
N ASP A 18 -3.40 -24.49 33.53
CA ASP A 18 -2.72 -23.51 34.38
C ASP A 18 -1.23 -23.42 33.99
N PRO A 19 -0.81 -22.41 33.21
CA PRO A 19 0.61 -22.18 32.97
C PRO A 19 1.29 -21.78 34.29
N PRO A 20 2.52 -22.27 34.57
CA PRO A 20 3.26 -21.85 35.76
C PRO A 20 3.41 -20.32 35.77
N PRO A 21 3.40 -19.69 36.95
CA PRO A 21 3.56 -18.24 37.06
C PRO A 21 4.80 -17.81 36.29
N SER A 22 4.65 -16.77 35.47
CA SER A 22 5.75 -16.30 34.64
C SER A 22 6.95 -15.95 35.52
N ALA A 23 8.17 -16.05 34.99
CA ALA A 23 9.37 -15.62 35.71
C ALA A 23 9.24 -14.18 36.27
N ALA A 24 8.44 -13.33 35.60
CA ALA A 24 8.11 -12.00 36.07
C ALA A 24 7.18 -11.98 37.30
N ALA A 25 6.23 -12.92 37.40
CA ALA A 25 5.35 -13.06 38.57
C ALA A 25 6.11 -13.57 39.80
N ALA A 26 7.03 -14.53 39.61
CA ALA A 26 7.90 -15.02 40.69
C ALA A 26 8.88 -13.94 41.18
N LEU A 27 9.49 -13.18 40.26
CA LEU A 27 10.35 -12.04 40.60
C LEU A 27 9.60 -10.96 41.38
N ARG A 28 8.36 -10.65 40.99
CA ARG A 28 7.53 -9.66 41.66
C ARG A 28 7.17 -10.07 43.09
N ALA A 29 6.80 -11.32 43.32
CA ALA A 29 6.53 -11.82 44.67
C ALA A 29 7.79 -11.75 45.58
N GLY A 30 8.96 -12.09 45.05
CA GLY A 30 10.22 -11.95 45.79
C GLY A 30 10.58 -10.49 46.13
N LEU A 31 10.28 -9.55 45.22
CA LEU A 31 10.44 -8.12 45.49
C LEU A 31 9.46 -7.62 46.55
N ASP A 32 8.20 -8.08 46.54
CA ASP A 32 7.20 -7.72 47.55
C ASP A 32 7.66 -8.17 48.96
N ASP A 33 8.24 -9.37 49.08
CA ASP A 33 8.80 -9.88 50.33
C ASP A 33 10.03 -9.08 50.80
N GLU A 34 10.94 -8.73 49.89
CA GLU A 34 12.12 -7.89 50.19
C GLU A 34 11.73 -6.46 50.62
N VAL A 35 10.70 -5.88 49.99
CA VAL A 35 10.17 -4.55 50.35
C VAL A 35 9.55 -4.60 51.76
N ALA A 36 8.80 -5.65 52.10
CA ALA A 36 8.21 -5.81 53.43
C ALA A 36 9.27 -5.95 54.54
N ASP A 37 10.37 -6.66 54.29
CA ASP A 37 11.51 -6.74 55.22
C ASP A 37 12.18 -5.37 55.39
N LEU A 38 12.38 -4.65 54.29
CA LEU A 38 12.97 -3.31 54.30
C LEU A 38 12.09 -2.30 55.07
N GLU A 39 10.78 -2.32 54.86
CA GLU A 39 9.80 -1.50 55.59
C GLU A 39 9.87 -1.75 57.10
N THR A 40 9.96 -3.03 57.50
CA THR A 40 10.09 -3.43 58.91
C THR A 40 11.38 -2.88 59.52
N ARG A 41 12.52 -3.06 58.84
CA ARG A 41 13.83 -2.56 59.30
C ARG A 41 13.89 -1.03 59.37
N VAL A 42 13.27 -0.36 58.41
CA VAL A 42 13.14 1.11 58.40
C VAL A 42 12.28 1.58 59.58
N ALA A 43 11.18 0.89 59.88
CA ALA A 43 10.35 1.22 61.03
C ALA A 43 11.11 1.08 62.36
N GLU A 44 11.92 0.02 62.51
CA GLU A 44 12.79 -0.17 63.67
C GLU A 44 13.85 0.93 63.80
N LEU A 45 14.54 1.28 62.70
CA LEU A 45 15.58 2.30 62.68
C LEU A 45 15.04 3.72 62.92
N THR A 46 13.78 3.99 62.55
CA THR A 46 13.14 5.31 62.70
C THR A 46 12.28 5.44 63.96
N ALA A 47 12.11 4.35 64.74
CA ALA A 47 11.32 4.33 65.98
C ALA A 47 11.85 5.32 67.03
N GLY A 48 13.17 5.48 67.13
CA GLY A 48 13.83 6.44 68.04
C GLY A 48 14.33 7.73 67.39
N ALA A 49 14.05 7.94 66.10
CA ALA A 49 14.53 9.11 65.36
C ALA A 49 13.81 10.40 65.77
N ALA A 50 14.50 11.53 65.65
CA ALA A 50 13.91 12.85 65.79
C ALA A 50 12.75 13.03 64.77
N PRO A 51 11.66 13.72 65.14
CA PRO A 51 10.47 13.89 64.29
C PRO A 51 10.81 14.39 62.87
N GLU A 52 11.78 15.30 62.75
CA GLU A 52 12.22 15.90 61.50
C GLU A 52 12.88 14.87 60.57
N LEU A 53 13.65 13.94 61.12
CA LEU A 53 14.29 12.87 60.34
C LEU A 53 13.25 11.86 59.83
N ARG A 54 12.22 11.56 60.64
CA ARG A 54 11.12 10.68 60.25
C ARG A 54 10.26 11.31 59.15
N GLU A 55 10.01 12.61 59.23
CA GLU A 55 9.30 13.36 58.20
C GLU A 55 10.10 13.42 56.89
N ALA A 56 11.41 13.71 56.97
CA ALA A 56 12.29 13.72 55.80
C ALA A 56 12.35 12.34 55.10
N PHE A 57 12.40 11.25 55.88
CA PHE A 57 12.40 9.90 55.33
C PHE A 57 11.07 9.57 54.63
N ARG A 58 9.92 9.90 55.25
CA ARG A 58 8.60 9.72 54.62
C ARG A 58 8.49 10.50 53.31
N ALA A 59 8.93 11.76 53.30
CA ALA A 59 8.93 12.60 52.10
C ALA A 59 9.81 12.01 50.99
N LEU A 60 10.95 11.40 51.34
CA LEU A 60 11.83 10.74 50.38
C LEU A 60 11.19 9.49 49.75
N VAL A 61 10.53 8.66 50.56
CA VAL A 61 9.79 7.47 50.07
C VAL A 61 8.65 7.90 49.14
N GLU A 62 7.83 8.85 49.58
CA GLU A 62 6.72 9.37 48.77
C GLU A 62 7.21 9.99 47.44
N LEU A 63 8.35 10.67 47.45
CA LEU A 63 8.98 11.19 46.23
C LEU A 63 9.46 10.06 45.30
N HIS A 64 10.03 8.99 45.84
CA HIS A 64 10.48 7.83 45.05
C HIS A 64 9.29 7.11 44.42
N GLU A 65 8.23 6.84 45.19
CA GLU A 65 7.00 6.23 44.69
C GLU A 65 6.38 7.06 43.57
N ARG A 66 6.25 8.38 43.77
CA ARG A 66 5.72 9.28 42.72
C ARG A 66 6.58 9.24 41.47
N ARG A 67 7.92 9.19 41.60
CA ARG A 67 8.86 9.10 40.48
C ARG A 67 8.69 7.77 39.72
N ASP A 68 8.56 6.66 40.43
CA ASP A 68 8.46 5.33 39.83
C ASP A 68 7.09 5.15 39.16
N HIS A 69 6.00 5.60 39.78
CA HIS A 69 4.68 5.65 39.14
C HIS A 69 4.68 6.51 37.87
N ALA A 70 5.39 7.65 37.88
CA ALA A 70 5.54 8.49 36.70
C ALA A 70 6.35 7.78 35.59
N ALA A 71 7.40 7.04 35.94
CA ALA A 71 8.17 6.25 34.98
C ALA A 71 7.34 5.12 34.35
N ASP A 72 6.53 4.43 35.15
CA ASP A 72 5.63 3.35 34.69
C ASP A 72 4.49 3.88 33.81
N ALA A 73 3.90 5.02 34.19
CA ALA A 73 2.91 5.71 33.36
C ALA A 73 3.54 6.11 32.02
N HIS A 74 4.73 6.70 32.05
CA HIS A 74 5.46 7.08 30.85
C HIS A 74 5.73 5.87 29.94
N MET A 75 6.25 4.77 30.48
CA MET A 75 6.51 3.55 29.68
C MET A 75 5.23 3.01 29.02
N ARG A 76 4.10 2.97 29.75
CA ARG A 76 2.81 2.56 29.21
C ARG A 76 2.35 3.46 28.06
N ASP A 77 2.47 4.78 28.23
CA ASP A 77 2.15 5.74 27.18
C ASP A 77 3.01 5.52 25.93
N ARG A 78 4.31 5.25 26.10
CA ARG A 78 5.22 4.93 24.99
C ARG A 78 4.79 3.66 24.24
N LEU A 79 4.47 2.59 24.95
CA LEU A 79 4.01 1.33 24.36
C LEU A 79 2.68 1.52 23.61
N GLN A 80 1.76 2.31 24.16
CA GLN A 80 0.48 2.60 23.52
C GLN A 80 0.66 3.38 22.21
N VAL A 81 1.55 4.39 22.18
CA VAL A 81 1.86 5.13 20.94
C VAL A 81 2.44 4.20 19.87
N LEU A 82 3.38 3.31 20.22
CA LEU A 82 3.94 2.35 19.27
C LEU A 82 2.87 1.39 18.70
N ALA A 83 1.93 0.95 19.52
CA ALA A 83 0.80 0.13 19.08
C ALA A 83 -0.13 0.91 18.11
N ARG A 84 -0.41 2.19 18.39
CA ARG A 84 -1.17 3.07 17.49
C ARG A 84 -0.45 3.29 16.16
N VAL A 85 0.86 3.54 16.20
CA VAL A 85 1.71 3.67 14.99
C VAL A 85 1.65 2.41 14.14
N HIS A 86 1.78 1.22 14.75
CA HIS A 86 1.68 -0.05 14.04
C HIS A 86 0.31 -0.20 13.35
N THR A 87 -0.77 0.14 14.04
CA THR A 87 -2.14 0.10 13.52
C THR A 87 -2.34 1.07 12.36
N ALA A 88 -1.84 2.30 12.50
CA ALA A 88 -1.91 3.32 11.45
C ALA A 88 -1.16 2.88 10.18
N LEU A 89 0.04 2.31 10.33
CA LEU A 89 0.81 1.75 9.20
C LEU A 89 0.11 0.54 8.57
N ALA A 90 -0.59 -0.28 9.34
CA ALA A 90 -1.41 -1.37 8.81
C ALA A 90 -2.54 -0.84 7.93
N HIS A 91 -3.24 0.20 8.38
CA HIS A 91 -4.30 0.84 7.60
C HIS A 91 -3.76 1.52 6.33
N LEU A 92 -2.64 2.25 6.43
CA LEU A 92 -2.01 2.88 5.26
C LEU A 92 -1.62 1.85 4.19
N ARG A 93 -1.12 0.67 4.57
CA ARG A 93 -0.79 -0.42 3.64
C ARG A 93 -1.99 -0.97 2.86
N GLN A 94 -3.22 -0.74 3.33
CA GLN A 94 -4.44 -1.16 2.65
C GLN A 94 -4.94 -0.13 1.63
N MET A 95 -4.32 1.06 1.56
CA MET A 95 -4.67 2.10 0.60
C MET A 95 -4.44 1.62 -0.85
N PRO A 96 -5.26 2.08 -1.81
CA PRO A 96 -5.27 1.54 -3.17
C PRO A 96 -4.01 1.86 -3.98
N SER A 97 -3.30 2.93 -3.63
CA SER A 97 -2.09 3.40 -4.32
C SER A 97 -1.12 4.08 -3.36
N ALA A 98 0.13 4.24 -3.80
CA ALA A 98 1.11 5.04 -3.07
C ALA A 98 0.67 6.50 -2.88
N GLU A 99 -0.05 7.07 -3.85
CA GLU A 99 -0.57 8.44 -3.79
C GLU A 99 -1.61 8.60 -2.68
N ALA A 100 -2.59 7.68 -2.61
CA ALA A 100 -3.59 7.67 -1.53
C ALA A 100 -2.92 7.50 -0.16
N MET A 101 -1.89 6.66 -0.08
CA MET A 101 -1.12 6.47 1.14
C MET A 101 -0.38 7.74 1.57
N ILE A 102 0.26 8.45 0.64
CA ILE A 102 0.95 9.72 0.89
C ILE A 102 -0.03 10.80 1.36
N ALA A 103 -1.20 10.91 0.72
CA ALA A 103 -2.22 11.88 1.10
C ALA A 103 -2.76 11.65 2.52
N ALA A 104 -2.91 10.38 2.94
CA ALA A 104 -3.41 10.03 4.26
C ALA A 104 -2.34 10.10 5.38
N ALA A 105 -1.06 10.04 5.03
CA ALA A 105 0.02 9.89 6.02
C ALA A 105 0.09 10.98 7.10
N PRO A 106 -0.02 12.29 6.78
CA PRO A 106 0.03 13.33 7.82
C PRO A 106 -1.08 13.21 8.84
N ARG A 107 -2.31 12.88 8.40
CA ARG A 107 -3.43 12.62 9.30
C ARG A 107 -3.16 11.42 10.20
N SER A 108 -2.67 10.32 9.63
CA SER A 108 -2.33 9.12 10.40
C SER A 108 -1.23 9.36 11.44
N VAL A 109 -0.27 10.24 11.15
CA VAL A 109 0.74 10.67 12.13
C VAL A 109 0.11 11.43 13.29
N CYS A 110 -0.76 12.40 13.01
CA CYS A 110 -1.45 13.16 14.05
C CYS A 110 -2.28 12.24 14.95
N GLU A 111 -3.09 11.36 14.37
CA GLU A 111 -3.94 10.42 15.10
C GLU A 111 -3.14 9.39 15.91
N ALA A 112 -2.05 8.85 15.36
CA ALA A 112 -1.26 7.81 16.02
C ALA A 112 -0.32 8.35 17.11
N CYS A 113 0.38 9.44 16.79
CA CYS A 113 1.43 10.01 17.63
C CYS A 113 0.93 11.16 18.52
N GLY A 114 -0.26 11.70 18.29
CA GLY A 114 -0.86 12.76 19.11
C GLY A 114 -0.48 14.19 18.71
N PHE A 115 0.05 14.39 17.50
CA PHE A 115 0.31 15.73 16.95
C PHE A 115 -0.99 16.40 16.50
N ASP A 116 -0.99 17.73 16.43
CA ASP A 116 -2.13 18.50 15.89
C ASP A 116 -1.97 18.74 14.39
N ARG A 117 -0.72 18.70 13.91
CA ARG A 117 -0.39 19.06 12.54
C ARG A 117 0.81 18.28 12.06
N ALA A 118 0.74 17.88 10.81
CA ALA A 118 1.83 17.19 10.13
C ALA A 118 1.88 17.57 8.65
N VAL A 119 3.07 17.50 8.09
CA VAL A 119 3.33 17.75 6.67
C VAL A 119 4.33 16.73 6.16
N LEU A 120 4.05 16.20 4.97
CA LEU A 120 4.93 15.28 4.26
C LEU A 120 5.58 16.01 3.10
N TYR A 121 6.91 15.99 3.09
CA TYR A 121 7.74 16.50 1.99
C TYR A 121 8.35 15.37 1.20
N ARG A 122 8.43 15.55 -0.12
CA ARG A 122 9.25 14.76 -1.02
C ARG A 122 10.55 15.52 -1.30
N VAL A 123 11.67 14.80 -1.31
CA VAL A 123 12.95 15.35 -1.77
C VAL A 123 13.00 15.25 -3.30
N ARG A 124 13.17 16.39 -3.99
CA ARG A 124 13.41 16.45 -5.43
C ARG A 124 14.65 17.28 -5.71
N GLY A 125 15.75 16.62 -6.08
CA GLY A 125 17.03 17.29 -6.26
C GLY A 125 17.52 17.91 -4.95
N LYS A 126 17.57 19.25 -4.89
CA LYS A 126 17.94 20.01 -3.69
C LYS A 126 16.74 20.72 -3.04
N GLU A 127 15.53 20.30 -3.32
CA GLU A 127 14.31 20.95 -2.82
C GLU A 127 13.44 19.99 -2.03
N LEU A 128 12.75 20.53 -1.02
CA LEU A 128 11.66 19.89 -0.30
C LEU A 128 10.34 20.38 -0.86
N LEU A 129 9.56 19.45 -1.42
CA LEU A 129 8.26 19.72 -2.02
C LEU A 129 7.16 19.14 -1.12
N ALA A 130 6.24 19.98 -0.67
CA ALA A 130 5.12 19.53 0.14
C ALA A 130 4.13 18.70 -0.71
N GLU A 131 3.92 17.46 -0.31
CA GLU A 131 3.01 16.52 -0.99
C GLU A 131 1.65 16.50 -0.33
N ALA A 132 1.62 16.47 1.00
CA ALA A 132 0.40 16.37 1.80
C ALA A 132 0.58 17.12 3.12
N PHE A 133 -0.51 17.69 3.62
CA PHE A 133 -0.55 18.49 4.83
C PHE A 133 -1.84 18.18 5.60
N HIS A 134 -1.76 18.09 6.92
CA HIS A 134 -2.92 17.92 7.79
C HIS A 134 -2.86 18.88 8.97
N VAL A 135 -4.00 19.48 9.30
CA VAL A 135 -4.24 20.25 10.52
C VAL A 135 -5.50 19.69 11.18
N GLU A 136 -5.39 19.31 12.44
CA GLU A 136 -6.49 18.74 13.23
C GLU A 136 -7.65 19.74 13.31
N GLY A 137 -8.83 19.30 12.90
CA GLY A 137 -10.05 20.12 12.93
C GLY A 137 -10.14 21.25 11.90
N ASP A 138 -9.12 21.48 11.07
CA ASP A 138 -9.08 22.62 10.13
C ASP A 138 -8.54 22.24 8.74
N PRO A 139 -9.36 21.56 7.89
CA PRO A 139 -8.95 21.16 6.55
C PRO A 139 -8.68 22.34 5.62
N ASP A 140 -9.32 23.49 5.84
CA ASP A 140 -9.13 24.68 5.01
C ASP A 140 -7.75 25.30 5.23
N SER A 141 -7.30 25.39 6.49
CA SER A 141 -5.93 25.78 6.80
C SER A 141 -4.92 24.77 6.26
N ALA A 142 -5.21 23.47 6.34
CA ALA A 142 -4.34 22.45 5.74
C ALA A 142 -4.16 22.66 4.22
N ALA A 143 -5.25 22.95 3.50
CA ALA A 143 -5.20 23.21 2.06
C ALA A 143 -4.43 24.50 1.72
N ARG A 144 -4.66 25.59 2.47
CA ARG A 144 -3.93 26.86 2.29
C ARG A 144 -2.43 26.70 2.54
N LEU A 145 -2.05 26.04 3.64
CA LEU A 145 -0.65 25.81 3.98
C LEU A 145 0.02 24.88 2.96
N LEU A 146 -0.66 23.86 2.48
CA LEU A 146 -0.14 22.99 1.41
C LEU A 146 0.11 23.78 0.12
N ALA A 147 -0.83 24.64 -0.28
CA ALA A 147 -0.67 25.49 -1.47
C ALA A 147 0.54 26.43 -1.32
N PHE A 148 0.62 27.16 -0.20
CA PHE A 148 1.76 28.02 0.13
C PHE A 148 3.09 27.27 0.05
N SER A 149 3.16 26.07 0.65
CA SER A 149 4.38 25.25 0.70
C SER A 149 4.82 24.73 -0.67
N ARG A 150 3.86 24.55 -1.60
CA ARG A 150 4.15 24.14 -2.98
C ARG A 150 4.65 25.31 -3.83
N GLU A 151 4.17 26.52 -3.57
CA GLU A 151 4.62 27.75 -4.21
C GLU A 151 6.00 28.20 -3.70
N HIS A 152 6.37 27.81 -2.47
CA HIS A 152 7.63 28.18 -1.83
C HIS A 152 8.46 26.93 -1.43
N PRO A 153 9.01 26.15 -2.38
CA PRO A 153 9.87 25.00 -2.08
C PRO A 153 11.08 25.37 -1.22
N ALA A 154 11.31 24.63 -0.14
CA ALA A 154 12.46 24.86 0.71
C ALA A 154 13.74 24.23 0.12
N GLY A 155 14.78 25.03 -0.06
CA GLY A 155 16.08 24.58 -0.56
C GLY A 155 16.92 23.86 0.49
N LEU A 156 17.32 22.62 0.23
CA LEU A 156 18.24 21.82 1.05
C LEU A 156 19.68 22.37 0.95
N VAL A 157 19.93 23.46 1.68
CA VAL A 157 21.25 24.07 1.84
C VAL A 157 22.07 23.32 2.89
N THR A 158 23.40 23.40 2.82
CA THR A 158 24.33 22.63 3.67
C THR A 158 24.08 22.80 5.18
N GLN A 159 23.62 23.98 5.60
CA GLN A 159 23.41 24.31 7.02
C GLN A 159 22.02 23.95 7.56
N ALA A 160 21.07 23.60 6.68
CA ALA A 160 19.72 23.22 7.08
C ALA A 160 19.73 21.96 7.95
N LEU A 161 18.79 21.86 8.89
CA LEU A 161 18.64 20.70 9.76
C LEU A 161 18.33 19.43 8.95
N GLU A 162 17.54 19.56 7.89
CA GLU A 162 17.15 18.46 7.01
C GLU A 162 18.37 17.90 6.26
N THR A 163 19.33 18.74 5.87
CA THR A 163 20.59 18.28 5.27
C THR A 163 21.44 17.49 6.28
N GLU A 164 21.42 17.88 7.55
CA GLU A 164 22.05 17.09 8.61
C GLU A 164 21.33 15.76 8.85
N MET A 165 19.99 15.74 8.82
CA MET A 165 19.20 14.52 8.90
C MET A 165 19.47 13.56 7.74
N ILE A 166 19.69 14.07 6.52
CA ILE A 166 20.12 13.25 5.37
C ILE A 166 21.47 12.60 5.66
N ARG A 167 22.45 13.39 6.12
CA ARG A 167 23.81 12.92 6.36
C ARG A 167 23.87 11.91 7.51
N ARG A 168 23.16 12.17 8.61
CA ARG A 168 23.20 11.35 9.83
C ARG A 168 22.18 10.21 9.83
N ARG A 169 21.17 10.26 8.96
CA ARG A 169 20.03 9.32 8.91
C ARG A 169 19.32 9.20 10.26
N ARG A 170 19.02 10.34 10.86
CA ARG A 170 18.39 10.41 12.19
C ARG A 170 17.29 11.47 12.22
N PRO A 171 16.24 11.28 13.04
CA PRO A 171 15.22 12.29 13.29
C PRO A 171 15.77 13.38 14.22
N MET A 172 15.07 14.51 14.27
CA MET A 172 15.41 15.62 15.18
C MET A 172 14.16 16.19 15.84
N ALA A 173 14.30 16.59 17.11
CA ALA A 173 13.37 17.47 17.80
C ALA A 173 13.95 18.88 17.79
N ILE A 174 13.18 19.85 17.30
CA ILE A 174 13.53 21.26 17.23
C ILE A 174 12.66 21.98 18.26
N GLN A 175 13.23 22.31 19.42
CA GLN A 175 12.51 22.98 20.51
C GLN A 175 12.39 24.50 20.30
N GLN A 176 13.35 25.11 19.59
CA GLN A 176 13.36 26.54 19.30
C GLN A 176 13.52 26.80 17.81
N VAL A 177 12.44 27.31 17.21
CA VAL A 177 12.41 27.73 15.80
C VAL A 177 12.75 29.20 15.62
N VAL A 178 12.20 30.08 16.46
CA VAL A 178 12.42 31.52 16.37
C VAL A 178 13.91 31.84 16.58
N GLY A 179 14.49 32.54 15.59
CA GLY A 179 15.90 32.92 15.60
C GLY A 179 16.87 31.78 15.22
N ASN A 180 16.38 30.59 14.88
CA ASN A 180 17.24 29.47 14.49
C ASN A 180 17.62 29.58 12.99
N PRO A 181 18.89 29.85 12.65
CA PRO A 181 19.32 30.05 11.26
C PRO A 181 19.31 28.77 10.42
N ARG A 182 19.08 27.61 11.06
CA ARG A 182 19.08 26.29 10.42
C ARG A 182 17.69 25.80 10.04
N VAL A 183 16.65 26.58 10.36
CA VAL A 183 15.24 26.32 10.00
C VAL A 183 14.85 27.21 8.82
N PHE A 184 13.93 26.73 7.98
CA PHE A 184 13.33 27.52 6.90
C PHE A 184 12.42 28.62 7.46
N ALA A 185 12.95 29.84 7.61
CA ALA A 185 12.26 30.95 8.26
C ALA A 185 10.90 31.29 7.63
N GLU A 186 10.80 31.22 6.31
CA GLU A 186 9.55 31.50 5.57
C GLU A 186 8.46 30.47 5.88
N LEU A 187 8.79 29.17 5.84
CA LEU A 187 7.86 28.11 6.22
C LEU A 187 7.50 28.20 7.71
N ALA A 188 8.48 28.43 8.57
CA ALA A 188 8.27 28.56 10.02
C ALA A 188 7.32 29.71 10.36
N ALA A 189 7.47 30.86 9.68
CA ALA A 189 6.60 32.01 9.85
C ALA A 189 5.18 31.74 9.34
N ALA A 190 5.05 31.17 8.14
CA ALA A 190 3.75 30.83 7.56
C ALA A 190 2.98 29.79 8.40
N TYR A 191 3.71 28.83 8.98
CA TYR A 191 3.11 27.79 9.82
C TYR A 191 2.91 28.27 11.26
N ASP A 192 3.51 29.39 11.66
CA ASP A 192 3.56 29.86 13.04
C ASP A 192 4.08 28.76 14.01
N THR A 193 5.10 28.02 13.55
CA THR A 193 5.69 26.90 14.29
C THR A 193 6.71 27.39 15.31
N ARG A 194 6.54 27.00 16.57
CA ARG A 194 7.50 27.33 17.66
C ARG A 194 8.51 26.22 17.93
N SER A 195 8.06 24.98 17.80
CA SER A 195 8.82 23.75 17.99
C SER A 195 8.23 22.65 17.11
N TYR A 196 9.05 21.78 16.50
CA TYR A 196 8.57 20.68 15.67
C TYR A 196 9.55 19.50 15.69
N VAL A 197 9.04 18.31 15.38
CA VAL A 197 9.86 17.13 15.12
C VAL A 197 9.89 16.86 13.62
N ALA A 198 11.02 16.34 13.15
CA ALA A 198 11.20 15.97 11.77
C ALA A 198 11.91 14.62 11.67
N ALA A 199 11.41 13.77 10.77
CA ALA A 199 11.92 12.44 10.53
C ALA A 199 12.11 12.21 9.01
N PRO A 200 13.32 11.85 8.55
CA PRO A 200 13.50 11.40 7.17
C PRO A 200 12.76 10.10 6.89
N ILE A 201 12.14 10.01 5.70
CA ILE A 201 11.50 8.80 5.18
C ILE A 201 12.55 8.05 4.36
N MET A 202 12.91 6.83 4.79
CA MET A 202 14.10 6.14 4.28
C MET A 202 13.88 4.65 3.97
N PRO A 203 13.18 4.31 2.87
CA PRO A 203 13.23 2.93 2.39
C PRO A 203 14.69 2.57 2.03
N GLU A 204 15.17 1.44 2.54
CA GLU A 204 16.51 0.89 2.27
C GLU A 204 17.66 1.87 2.56
N GLY A 205 17.48 2.77 3.52
CA GLY A 205 18.52 3.71 3.96
C GLY A 205 18.76 4.93 3.05
N ARG A 206 17.92 5.11 2.02
CA ARG A 206 17.93 6.30 1.15
C ARG A 206 16.82 7.26 1.54
N VAL A 207 17.15 8.50 1.88
CA VAL A 207 16.16 9.55 2.14
C VAL A 207 15.42 9.92 0.86
N ILE A 208 14.09 9.74 0.86
CA ILE A 208 13.21 10.11 -0.26
C ILE A 208 12.28 11.28 0.08
N GLY A 209 12.22 11.66 1.35
CA GLY A 209 11.25 12.62 1.87
C GLY A 209 11.45 12.85 3.35
N PHE A 210 10.62 13.72 3.90
CA PHE A 210 10.55 14.02 5.33
C PHE A 210 9.10 14.06 5.76
N ILE A 211 8.86 13.71 7.02
CA ILE A 211 7.61 14.03 7.69
C ILE A 211 7.95 14.96 8.85
N HIS A 212 7.28 16.11 8.92
CA HIS A 212 7.39 17.06 10.03
C HIS A 212 6.07 17.07 10.78
N ALA A 213 6.11 17.21 12.10
CA ALA A 213 4.91 17.30 12.92
C ALA A 213 5.14 18.23 14.13
N ASP A 214 4.08 18.89 14.58
CA ASP A 214 4.12 19.79 15.73
C ASP A 214 2.82 19.81 16.56
N HIS A 215 2.91 20.51 17.70
CA HIS A 215 1.82 20.75 18.64
C HIS A 215 1.41 22.24 18.59
N ARG A 216 1.00 22.72 17.42
CA ARG A 216 0.65 24.15 17.27
C ARG A 216 -0.58 24.55 18.09
N LEU A 217 -1.55 23.66 18.22
CA LEU A 217 -2.85 23.93 18.85
C LEU A 217 -2.84 23.59 20.34
N LYS A 218 -1.91 22.74 20.78
CA LYS A 218 -1.70 22.39 22.19
C LYS A 218 -0.71 23.33 22.90
N PRO A 219 -0.87 23.59 24.21
CA PRO A 219 0.06 24.42 24.99
C PRO A 219 1.30 23.62 25.44
N ARG A 220 1.90 22.82 24.55
CA ARG A 220 3.14 22.05 24.81
C ARG A 220 4.13 22.18 23.65
N GLN A 221 5.41 22.02 23.96
CA GLN A 221 6.45 21.86 22.94
C GLN A 221 6.66 20.39 22.60
N VAL A 222 7.30 20.14 21.48
CA VAL A 222 7.75 18.79 21.14
C VAL A 222 8.92 18.36 22.02
N ASP A 223 8.99 17.07 22.33
CA ASP A 223 10.06 16.45 23.10
C ASP A 223 10.77 15.30 22.34
N GLU A 224 11.65 14.58 23.04
CA GLU A 224 12.37 13.44 22.46
C GLU A 224 11.47 12.24 22.19
N PHE A 225 10.40 12.08 22.97
CA PHE A 225 9.45 11.00 22.75
C PHE A 225 8.65 11.25 21.47
N ASP A 226 8.22 12.49 21.23
CA ASP A 226 7.58 12.90 19.97
C ASP A 226 8.47 12.58 18.76
N ARG A 227 9.78 12.84 18.88
CA ARG A 227 10.78 12.51 17.85
C ARG A 227 10.82 11.02 17.59
N ASP A 228 10.90 10.20 18.64
CA ASP A 228 11.03 8.76 18.53
C ASP A 228 9.73 8.12 17.99
N ALA A 229 8.57 8.63 18.39
CA ALA A 229 7.27 8.20 17.87
C ALA A 229 7.13 8.52 16.37
N LEU A 230 7.48 9.74 15.96
CA LEU A 230 7.48 10.12 14.56
C LEU A 230 8.49 9.29 13.75
N TRP A 231 9.64 8.96 14.33
CA TRP A 231 10.65 8.12 13.70
C TRP A 231 10.14 6.72 13.41
N ALA A 232 9.56 6.06 14.41
CA ALA A 232 8.99 4.72 14.25
C ALA A 232 7.92 4.69 13.14
N PHE A 233 7.10 5.74 13.05
CA PHE A 233 6.16 5.89 11.95
C PHE A 233 6.87 6.06 10.60
N ALA A 234 7.83 6.99 10.50
CA ALA A 234 8.52 7.31 9.24
C ALA A 234 9.28 6.12 8.66
N GLU A 235 9.89 5.28 9.52
CA GLU A 235 10.57 4.05 9.11
C GLU A 235 9.58 3.07 8.47
N GLY A 236 8.51 2.73 9.18
CA GLY A 236 7.50 1.80 8.65
C GLY A 236 6.77 2.33 7.41
N PHE A 237 6.53 3.65 7.38
CA PHE A 237 5.89 4.33 6.26
C PHE A 237 6.76 4.28 5.00
N GLY A 238 8.07 4.52 5.12
CA GLY A 238 9.00 4.45 4.00
C GLY A 238 8.96 3.12 3.26
N TYR A 239 8.98 2.00 4.01
CA TYR A 239 8.84 0.67 3.42
C TYR A 239 7.47 0.43 2.78
N ALA A 240 6.39 0.91 3.42
CA ALA A 240 5.03 0.75 2.90
C ALA A 240 4.84 1.47 1.56
N VAL A 241 5.33 2.71 1.44
CA VAL A 241 5.25 3.50 0.20
C VAL A 241 6.08 2.89 -0.91
N GLU A 242 7.31 2.45 -0.64
CA GLU A 242 8.16 1.85 -1.68
C GLU A 242 7.52 0.59 -2.25
N ARG A 243 6.99 -0.29 -1.38
CA ARG A 243 6.24 -1.47 -1.81
C ARG A 243 5.00 -1.12 -2.63
N ALA A 244 4.25 -0.09 -2.23
CA ALA A 244 3.08 0.37 -2.97
C ALA A 244 3.47 0.90 -4.37
N ARG A 245 4.54 1.70 -4.47
CA ARG A 245 5.05 2.22 -5.75
C ARG A 245 5.51 1.11 -6.71
N LEU A 246 6.16 0.07 -6.18
CA LEU A 246 6.55 -1.11 -6.97
C LEU A 246 5.32 -1.82 -7.51
N THR A 247 4.31 -2.02 -6.66
CA THR A 247 3.05 -2.67 -7.04
C THR A 247 2.30 -1.85 -8.11
N ASP A 248 2.23 -0.53 -7.94
CA ASP A 248 1.60 0.38 -8.90
C ASP A 248 2.31 0.34 -10.26
N ARG A 249 3.65 0.33 -10.27
CA ARG A 249 4.44 0.22 -11.50
C ARG A 249 4.21 -1.11 -12.23
N LEU A 250 4.19 -2.22 -11.49
CA LEU A 250 3.92 -3.54 -12.08
C LEU A 250 2.51 -3.62 -12.67
N ARG A 251 1.50 -3.08 -11.98
CA ARG A 251 0.13 -3.00 -12.51
C ARG A 251 0.06 -2.16 -13.79
N ALA A 252 0.70 -0.99 -13.81
CA ALA A 252 0.73 -0.11 -14.97
C ALA A 252 1.42 -0.79 -16.17
N GLN A 253 2.57 -1.44 -15.97
CA GLN A 253 3.25 -2.19 -17.03
C GLN A 253 2.40 -3.35 -17.56
N GLY A 254 1.72 -4.10 -16.67
CA GLY A 254 0.82 -5.18 -17.08
C GLY A 254 -0.43 -4.70 -17.81
N GLN A 255 -0.91 -3.49 -17.55
CA GLN A 255 -1.98 -2.86 -18.34
C GLN A 255 -1.50 -2.44 -19.73
N GLU A 256 -0.32 -1.83 -19.82
CA GLU A 256 0.25 -1.41 -21.11
C GLU A 256 0.57 -2.62 -22.01
N LEU A 257 1.15 -3.68 -21.45
CA LEU A 257 1.40 -4.92 -22.20
C LEU A 257 0.10 -5.51 -22.77
N ARG A 258 -0.96 -5.57 -21.96
CA ARG A 258 -2.28 -6.02 -22.42
C ARG A 258 -2.84 -5.13 -23.53
N ARG A 259 -2.68 -3.82 -23.43
CA ARG A 259 -3.11 -2.87 -24.45
C ARG A 259 -2.34 -3.05 -25.76
N LEU A 260 -1.03 -3.27 -25.71
CA LEU A 260 -0.20 -3.55 -26.89
C LEU A 260 -0.59 -4.87 -27.53
N LEU A 261 -0.81 -5.93 -26.74
CA LEU A 261 -1.29 -7.22 -27.25
C LEU A 261 -2.65 -7.08 -27.95
N GLN A 262 -3.61 -6.36 -27.34
CA GLN A 262 -4.92 -6.08 -27.95
C GLN A 262 -4.82 -5.28 -29.26
N ARG A 263 -3.88 -4.32 -29.35
CA ARG A 263 -3.61 -3.59 -30.60
C ARG A 263 -3.03 -4.50 -31.67
N THR A 264 -2.07 -5.34 -31.32
CA THR A 264 -1.48 -6.30 -32.24
C THR A 264 -2.54 -7.29 -32.72
N GLU A 265 -3.40 -7.80 -31.84
CA GLU A 265 -4.54 -8.65 -32.21
C GLU A 265 -5.48 -7.96 -33.20
N ALA A 266 -5.80 -6.68 -32.96
CA ALA A 266 -6.66 -5.91 -33.86
C ALA A 266 -6.01 -5.69 -35.24
N VAL A 267 -4.71 -5.38 -35.30
CA VAL A 267 -3.98 -5.22 -36.58
C VAL A 267 -3.87 -6.55 -37.32
N VAL A 268 -3.61 -7.65 -36.60
CA VAL A 268 -3.59 -8.99 -37.21
C VAL A 268 -4.98 -9.35 -37.74
N ALA A 269 -6.06 -9.03 -37.02
CA ALA A 269 -7.42 -9.23 -37.50
C ALA A 269 -7.70 -8.38 -38.75
N GLU A 270 -7.33 -7.09 -38.75
CA GLU A 270 -7.49 -6.19 -39.89
C GLU A 270 -6.71 -6.67 -41.12
N TYR A 271 -5.47 -7.14 -40.96
CA TYR A 271 -4.68 -7.72 -42.06
C TYR A 271 -5.29 -9.01 -42.61
N LEU A 272 -5.83 -9.87 -41.73
CA LEU A 272 -6.53 -11.09 -42.15
C LEU A 272 -7.86 -10.79 -42.86
N ASP A 273 -8.50 -9.66 -42.54
CA ASP A 273 -9.75 -9.21 -43.17
C ASP A 273 -9.49 -8.42 -44.47
N ALA A 274 -8.37 -7.69 -44.59
CA ALA A 274 -8.04 -6.84 -45.74
C ALA A 274 -7.67 -7.62 -47.03
N GLU A 275 -7.37 -8.92 -46.95
CA GLU A 275 -7.24 -9.78 -48.15
C GLU A 275 -8.59 -10.15 -48.80
N VAL A 276 -9.71 -9.59 -48.32
CA VAL A 276 -11.06 -9.83 -48.86
C VAL A 276 -11.65 -8.59 -49.52
N GLU A 277 -10.87 -7.90 -50.36
CA GLU A 277 -11.45 -7.00 -51.35
C GLU A 277 -10.66 -7.08 -52.65
N LEU A 278 -11.12 -7.95 -53.56
CA LEU A 278 -11.26 -7.69 -55.01
C LEU A 278 -11.81 -8.94 -55.74
N VAL A 279 -12.83 -8.67 -56.58
CA VAL A 279 -13.52 -9.55 -57.56
C VAL A 279 -14.52 -10.53 -56.91
N SER A 280 -15.84 -10.46 -57.14
CA SER A 280 -16.54 -10.39 -58.43
C SER A 280 -17.91 -9.71 -58.31
N GLY A 281 -18.28 -8.97 -59.36
CA GLY A 281 -19.50 -8.17 -59.44
C GLY A 281 -20.83 -8.92 -59.63
N SER A 282 -21.86 -8.08 -59.65
CA SER A 282 -23.23 -8.25 -60.17
C SER A 282 -24.07 -9.39 -59.60
N SER A 283 -25.02 -9.05 -58.73
CA SER A 283 -26.46 -9.15 -59.06
C SER A 283 -27.30 -8.42 -58.02
N GLU A 284 -28.37 -7.82 -58.53
CA GLU A 284 -29.31 -6.85 -57.94
C GLU A 284 -30.18 -7.39 -56.79
N GLY A 285 -30.73 -6.47 -55.99
CA GLY A 285 -32.11 -6.58 -55.48
C GLY A 285 -32.37 -6.39 -53.97
N ALA A 286 -33.02 -5.26 -53.64
CA ALA A 286 -33.97 -5.02 -52.54
C ALA A 286 -33.48 -4.69 -51.10
N SER A 287 -33.38 -3.38 -50.82
CA SER A 287 -34.11 -2.60 -49.77
C SER A 287 -34.78 -3.42 -48.64
N ARG A 288 -34.56 -3.22 -47.32
CA ARG A 288 -34.88 -2.03 -46.50
C ARG A 288 -34.64 -2.34 -44.99
N THR A 289 -34.44 -1.28 -44.23
CA THR A 289 -34.10 -1.05 -42.81
C THR A 289 -35.06 -1.66 -41.75
N THR A 290 -34.55 -2.14 -40.60
CA THR A 290 -34.83 -1.66 -39.22
C THR A 290 -34.16 -2.51 -38.13
N ALA A 291 -33.81 -1.83 -37.04
CA ALA A 291 -33.10 -2.31 -35.87
C ALA A 291 -33.84 -3.35 -35.02
N ALA A 292 -33.05 -3.97 -34.14
CA ALA A 292 -33.39 -4.80 -33.00
C ALA A 292 -34.03 -6.16 -33.34
N LEU A 293 -33.29 -7.22 -33.01
CA LEU A 293 -33.72 -8.36 -32.19
C LEU A 293 -32.51 -9.29 -32.07
N VAL A 294 -32.11 -9.56 -30.83
CA VAL A 294 -31.21 -10.65 -30.48
C VAL A 294 -31.83 -11.95 -31.03
N PRO A 295 -31.15 -12.74 -31.87
CA PRO A 295 -31.62 -14.09 -32.15
C PRO A 295 -31.09 -14.99 -31.04
N GLU A 296 -32.03 -15.60 -30.32
CA GLU A 296 -31.80 -16.90 -29.67
C GLU A 296 -31.09 -17.83 -30.65
N VAL A 297 -30.15 -18.62 -30.12
CA VAL A 297 -29.42 -19.63 -30.88
C VAL A 297 -30.43 -20.65 -31.38
N ASP A 298 -30.77 -20.55 -32.66
CA ASP A 298 -31.59 -21.52 -33.36
C ASP A 298 -30.78 -22.81 -33.48
N ASP A 299 -31.18 -23.85 -32.74
CA ASP A 299 -30.58 -25.19 -32.68
C ASP A 299 -30.60 -25.95 -34.03
N THR A 300 -30.94 -25.27 -35.14
CA THR A 300 -31.09 -25.85 -36.48
C THR A 300 -30.02 -25.41 -37.49
N ILE A 301 -29.10 -24.51 -37.16
CA ILE A 301 -28.08 -24.04 -38.13
C ILE A 301 -26.96 -25.07 -38.38
N ALA A 302 -26.68 -25.96 -37.41
CA ALA A 302 -25.75 -27.08 -37.61
C ALA A 302 -26.21 -28.06 -38.72
N GLY A 303 -27.51 -28.08 -39.06
CA GLY A 303 -28.07 -28.91 -40.13
C GLY A 303 -27.83 -28.40 -41.55
N GLY A 304 -27.34 -27.17 -41.75
CA GLY A 304 -27.13 -26.54 -43.07
C GLY A 304 -25.70 -26.60 -43.61
N LEU A 305 -24.77 -27.16 -42.85
CA LEU A 305 -23.37 -27.34 -43.25
C LEU A 305 -23.18 -28.68 -43.96
N SER A 306 -22.48 -28.67 -45.09
CA SER A 306 -22.04 -29.90 -45.74
C SER A 306 -21.06 -30.65 -44.84
N LYS A 307 -20.92 -31.97 -45.04
CA LYS A 307 -19.95 -32.80 -44.31
C LYS A 307 -18.55 -32.19 -44.31
N ARG A 308 -18.14 -31.64 -45.46
CA ARG A 308 -16.85 -30.97 -45.62
C ARG A 308 -16.74 -29.66 -44.84
N GLU A 309 -17.83 -28.90 -44.76
CA GLU A 309 -17.86 -27.67 -43.96
C GLU A 309 -17.83 -27.97 -42.45
N LEU A 310 -18.44 -29.08 -42.02
CA LEU A 310 -18.34 -29.56 -40.62
C LEU A 310 -16.92 -29.99 -40.25
N GLU A 311 -16.21 -30.70 -41.12
CA GLU A 311 -14.79 -31.06 -40.92
C GLU A 311 -13.91 -29.81 -40.76
N VAL A 312 -14.14 -28.81 -41.61
CA VAL A 312 -13.42 -27.53 -41.52
C VAL A 312 -13.79 -26.78 -40.25
N LEU A 313 -15.08 -26.74 -39.87
CA LEU A 313 -15.54 -26.10 -38.64
C LEU A 313 -14.96 -26.78 -37.38
N ALA A 314 -14.83 -28.11 -37.39
CA ALA A 314 -14.20 -28.84 -36.30
C ALA A 314 -12.72 -28.46 -36.11
N LEU A 315 -12.00 -28.31 -37.21
CA LEU A 315 -10.62 -27.86 -37.19
C LEU A 315 -10.49 -26.40 -36.74
N VAL A 316 -11.44 -25.54 -37.13
CA VAL A 316 -11.54 -24.16 -36.65
C VAL A 316 -11.81 -24.12 -35.14
N GLY A 317 -12.72 -24.94 -34.64
CA GLY A 317 -13.00 -25.08 -33.20
C GLY A 317 -11.81 -25.60 -32.40
N GLY A 318 -10.92 -26.36 -33.04
CA GLY A 318 -9.63 -26.79 -32.48
C GLY A 318 -8.48 -25.79 -32.66
N GLY A 319 -8.74 -24.57 -33.14
CA GLY A 319 -7.74 -23.52 -33.31
C GLY A 319 -6.81 -23.67 -34.52
N ALA A 320 -7.15 -24.53 -35.50
CA ALA A 320 -6.30 -24.73 -36.67
C ALA A 320 -6.34 -23.52 -37.64
N SER A 321 -5.16 -23.11 -38.10
CA SER A 321 -4.97 -22.13 -39.18
C SER A 321 -5.39 -22.68 -40.55
N ASN A 322 -5.54 -21.82 -41.55
CA ASN A 322 -5.93 -22.25 -42.91
C ASN A 322 -4.88 -23.15 -43.56
N ALA A 323 -3.58 -22.87 -43.35
CA ALA A 323 -2.50 -23.75 -43.75
C ALA A 323 -2.58 -25.14 -43.08
N GLN A 324 -2.91 -25.20 -41.79
CA GLN A 324 -3.09 -26.48 -41.08
C GLN A 324 -4.34 -27.23 -41.54
N ILE A 325 -5.43 -26.52 -41.82
CA ILE A 325 -6.65 -27.10 -42.40
C ILE A 325 -6.34 -27.67 -43.79
N ALA A 326 -5.66 -26.90 -44.63
CA ALA A 326 -5.23 -27.29 -45.96
C ALA A 326 -4.37 -28.55 -45.96
N ALA A 327 -3.36 -28.59 -45.08
CA ALA A 327 -2.50 -29.75 -44.90
C ALA A 327 -3.27 -30.99 -44.42
N ARG A 328 -4.15 -30.84 -43.42
CA ARG A 328 -4.93 -31.96 -42.86
C ARG A 328 -5.99 -32.49 -43.80
N LEU A 329 -6.56 -31.61 -44.61
CA LEU A 329 -7.67 -31.93 -45.50
C LEU A 329 -7.23 -32.16 -46.95
N VAL A 330 -5.92 -32.07 -47.23
CA VAL A 330 -5.27 -32.22 -48.54
C VAL A 330 -5.94 -31.35 -49.60
N ILE A 331 -6.05 -30.06 -49.30
CA ILE A 331 -6.57 -29.03 -50.20
C ILE A 331 -5.60 -27.85 -50.24
N THR A 332 -5.80 -26.93 -51.17
CA THR A 332 -5.04 -25.68 -51.15
C THR A 332 -5.48 -24.78 -49.99
N GLU A 333 -4.57 -23.93 -49.51
CA GLU A 333 -4.89 -22.93 -48.48
C GLU A 333 -6.02 -21.99 -48.91
N GLU A 334 -6.08 -21.66 -50.19
CA GLU A 334 -7.15 -20.87 -50.81
C GLU A 334 -8.52 -21.57 -50.74
N THR A 335 -8.53 -22.90 -50.93
CA THR A 335 -9.75 -23.71 -50.79
C THR A 335 -10.20 -23.76 -49.33
N ALA A 336 -9.25 -23.87 -48.38
CA ALA A 336 -9.54 -23.79 -46.95
C ALA A 336 -10.13 -22.42 -46.56
N LYS A 337 -9.54 -21.31 -47.04
CA LYS A 337 -10.07 -19.93 -46.88
C LYS A 337 -11.53 -19.85 -47.37
N SER A 338 -11.79 -20.36 -48.57
CA SER A 338 -13.13 -20.39 -49.18
C SER A 338 -14.15 -21.18 -48.35
N HIS A 339 -13.77 -22.32 -47.80
CA HIS A 339 -14.64 -23.10 -46.91
C HIS A 339 -14.95 -22.34 -45.62
N VAL A 340 -13.94 -21.77 -44.96
CA VAL A 340 -14.12 -20.97 -43.73
C VAL A 340 -15.06 -19.79 -43.97
N LYS A 341 -14.89 -19.05 -45.07
CA LYS A 341 -15.76 -17.92 -45.43
C LYS A 341 -17.24 -18.33 -45.61
N ARG A 342 -17.51 -19.47 -46.26
CA ARG A 342 -18.89 -19.98 -46.38
C ARG A 342 -19.47 -20.39 -45.04
N ILE A 343 -18.66 -21.00 -44.19
CA ILE A 343 -19.07 -21.41 -42.83
C ILE A 343 -19.45 -20.19 -42.01
N LEU A 344 -18.62 -19.15 -41.96
CA LEU A 344 -18.94 -17.90 -41.23
C LEU A 344 -20.26 -17.30 -41.69
N ARG A 345 -20.46 -17.19 -43.01
CA ARG A 345 -21.71 -16.69 -43.59
C ARG A 345 -22.92 -17.56 -43.24
N LYS A 346 -22.78 -18.88 -43.29
CA LYS A 346 -23.87 -19.82 -42.95
C LYS A 346 -24.19 -19.84 -41.46
N LEU A 347 -23.20 -19.59 -40.60
CA LEU A 347 -23.36 -19.51 -39.15
C LEU A 347 -23.79 -18.11 -38.66
N GLY A 348 -23.81 -17.10 -39.53
CA GLY A 348 -24.01 -15.70 -39.13
C GLY A 348 -22.89 -15.16 -38.22
N ALA A 349 -21.73 -15.83 -38.20
CA ALA A 349 -20.61 -15.46 -37.33
C ALA A 349 -19.80 -14.32 -37.94
N SER A 350 -19.54 -13.30 -37.14
CA SER A 350 -18.79 -12.10 -37.53
C SER A 350 -17.30 -12.38 -37.64
N ASN A 351 -16.79 -13.39 -36.91
CA ASN A 351 -15.39 -13.77 -36.96
C ASN A 351 -15.17 -15.27 -36.64
N ARG A 352 -13.93 -15.72 -36.85
CA ARG A 352 -13.51 -17.12 -36.63
C ARG A 352 -13.68 -17.58 -35.18
N VAL A 353 -13.49 -16.69 -34.20
CA VAL A 353 -13.60 -17.00 -32.77
C VAL A 353 -15.06 -17.25 -32.39
N GLU A 354 -15.97 -16.46 -32.94
CA GLU A 354 -17.41 -16.65 -32.77
C GLU A 354 -17.86 -17.99 -33.36
N ALA A 355 -17.40 -18.35 -34.57
CA ALA A 355 -17.67 -19.66 -35.15
C ALA A 355 -17.08 -20.84 -34.34
N ALA A 356 -15.88 -20.69 -33.79
CA ALA A 356 -15.28 -21.68 -32.90
C ALA A 356 -16.09 -21.84 -31.60
N THR A 357 -16.61 -20.73 -31.06
CA THR A 357 -17.47 -20.73 -29.87
C THR A 357 -18.81 -21.42 -30.15
N ILE A 358 -19.41 -21.17 -31.31
CA ILE A 358 -20.63 -21.86 -31.77
C ILE A 358 -20.37 -23.38 -31.85
N TRP A 359 -19.24 -23.80 -32.43
CA TRP A 359 -18.87 -25.22 -32.51
C TRP A 359 -18.66 -25.88 -31.14
N LEU A 360 -18.03 -25.18 -30.19
CA LEU A 360 -17.80 -25.70 -28.85
C LEU A 360 -19.10 -25.84 -28.05
N ARG A 361 -20.07 -24.94 -28.26
CA ARG A 361 -21.40 -25.02 -27.63
C ARG A 361 -22.26 -26.14 -28.20
N ALA A 362 -22.07 -26.48 -29.47
CA ALA A 362 -22.81 -27.53 -30.16
C ALA A 362 -22.31 -28.97 -29.83
N GLN A 363 -21.20 -29.12 -29.10
CA GLN A 363 -20.71 -30.43 -28.65
C GLN A 363 -21.18 -30.72 -27.22
N PRO A 364 -21.78 -31.90 -26.94
CA PRO A 364 -22.08 -32.29 -25.56
C PRO A 364 -20.78 -32.43 -24.73
N PRO A 365 -20.82 -32.14 -23.42
CA PRO A 365 -19.67 -32.36 -22.54
C PRO A 365 -19.27 -33.85 -22.58
N ARG A 366 -17.97 -34.11 -22.68
CA ARG A 366 -17.40 -35.47 -22.67
C ARG A 366 -17.47 -36.11 -21.29
#